data_AF-A0A7X8CVB3-F1
#
_entry.id   AF-A0A7X8CVB3-F1
#
_cell.length_a   1.000
_cell.length_b   1.000
_cell.length_c   1.000
_cell.angle_alpha   90.00
_cell.angle_beta   90.00
_cell.angle_gamma   90.00
#
_symmetry.space_group_name_H-M   'P 1'
#
loop_
_entity.id
_entity.type
_entity.pdbx_description
1 polymer ?
#
loop_
_entity_poly.entity_id
_entity_poly.type
_entity_poly.pdbx_seq_one_letter_code
_entity_poly.pdbx_strand_id
1 'polypeptide(L)'
;AAHAVKYASFVSRLVRFEKNAAFAEDRYRISEGYVRQAVDIVQRVRELAVQGANGVFTKQDTGYMAAEVNELLEELASIANAQGPDGKYLFAGTEAGTQPFRLVRGFVAGAGEEQIIDVQYTGNISARDAEITQGSYAVLDQPGNEVFWAERQRIFSSRDAAEYRVLEPSVIRVDGRSIELRPGDTVHAVIAKINDSGAPVKAFLDPARNSLVMEGTFPHQIWLEEGRGGRVLTDLGILRDTDAPPPDNVSPTAQISGGSLFDAVKALRDSLYKGDVIETGGRVLGVLDAGLENLNHRVAELGARTERLAATRSRLNKEIPDVTALLAGERDLDMTEAITDLKMLEYTHQASLQTAGRLLPKTLLDFLR
;
A
#
# COMPACT_ATOMS: atom_id res chain seq x y z
N ALA A 1 -41.52 10.34 7.65
CA ALA A 1 -41.06 9.07 7.02
C ALA A 1 -39.85 9.16 6.06
N ALA A 2 -39.91 9.88 4.92
CA ALA A 2 -38.80 9.90 3.93
C ALA A 2 -37.50 10.56 4.46
N HIS A 3 -37.62 11.56 5.35
CA HIS A 3 -36.49 12.21 6.02
C HIS A 3 -35.81 11.29 7.04
N ALA A 4 -36.59 10.57 7.86
CA ALA A 4 -36.05 9.58 8.80
C ALA A 4 -35.24 8.47 8.09
N VAL A 5 -35.70 7.98 6.93
CA VAL A 5 -34.94 6.99 6.13
C VAL A 5 -33.61 7.57 5.63
N LYS A 6 -33.60 8.83 5.17
CA LYS A 6 -32.37 9.51 4.73
C LYS A 6 -31.38 9.68 5.88
N TYR A 7 -31.83 10.14 7.05
CA TYR A 7 -30.97 10.27 8.22
C TYR A 7 -30.43 8.93 8.71
N ALA A 8 -31.26 7.88 8.76
CA ALA A 8 -30.82 6.54 9.13
C ALA A 8 -29.73 6.01 8.17
N SER A 9 -29.92 6.19 6.87
CA SER A 9 -28.90 5.83 5.86
C SER A 9 -27.62 6.66 6.04
N PHE A 10 -27.73 7.94 6.37
CA PHE A 10 -26.59 8.82 6.59
C PHE A 10 -25.80 8.43 7.84
N VAL A 11 -26.46 8.20 8.98
CA VAL A 11 -25.82 7.69 10.21
C VAL A 11 -25.07 6.38 9.94
N SER A 12 -25.70 5.44 9.22
CA SER A 12 -25.05 4.17 8.86
C SER A 12 -23.76 4.38 8.04
N ARG A 13 -23.75 5.35 7.12
CA ARG A 13 -22.54 5.72 6.37
C ARG A 13 -21.48 6.34 7.27
N LEU A 14 -21.85 7.28 8.14
CA LEU A 14 -20.91 7.92 9.08
C LEU A 14 -20.27 6.89 10.03
N VAL A 15 -21.05 5.94 10.55
CA VAL A 15 -20.52 4.84 11.38
C VAL A 15 -19.56 3.95 10.60
N ARG A 16 -19.83 3.68 9.31
CA ARG A 16 -18.88 2.93 8.47
C ARG A 16 -17.58 3.72 8.25
N PHE A 17 -17.68 5.02 7.99
CA PHE A 17 -16.52 5.90 7.84
C PHE A 17 -15.66 5.94 9.10
N GLU A 18 -16.29 5.98 10.27
CA GLU A 18 -15.59 5.98 11.55
C GLU A 18 -14.81 4.67 11.75
N LYS A 19 -15.45 3.53 11.50
CA LYS A 19 -14.79 2.20 11.56
C LYS A 19 -13.63 2.09 10.57
N ASN A 20 -13.82 2.57 9.34
CA ASN A 20 -12.78 2.59 8.32
C ASN A 20 -11.59 3.47 8.73
N ALA A 21 -11.86 4.66 9.29
CA ALA A 21 -10.83 5.56 9.77
C ALA A 21 -10.07 4.98 10.96
N ALA A 22 -10.76 4.36 11.91
CA ALA A 22 -10.15 3.67 13.05
C ALA A 22 -9.25 2.51 12.59
N PHE A 23 -9.74 1.66 11.69
CA PHE A 23 -8.94 0.55 11.13
C PHE A 23 -7.69 1.04 10.41
N ALA A 24 -7.82 2.10 9.59
CA ALA A 24 -6.70 2.69 8.89
C ALA A 24 -5.68 3.33 9.85
N GLU A 25 -6.14 4.01 10.91
CA GLU A 25 -5.29 4.64 11.94
C GLU A 25 -4.47 3.58 12.67
N ASP A 26 -5.11 2.50 13.12
CA ASP A 26 -4.45 1.40 13.81
C ASP A 26 -3.42 0.72 12.91
N ARG A 27 -3.78 0.45 11.65
CA ARG A 27 -2.87 -0.15 10.67
C ARG A 27 -1.64 0.73 10.44
N TYR A 28 -1.82 2.04 10.27
CA TYR A 28 -0.69 2.96 10.10
C TYR A 28 0.20 3.04 11.33
N ARG A 29 -0.36 3.11 12.54
CA ARG A 29 0.43 3.14 13.78
C ARG A 29 1.25 1.87 13.95
N ILE A 30 0.69 0.72 13.62
CA ILE A 30 1.38 -0.58 13.70
C ILE A 30 2.50 -0.65 12.65
N SER A 31 2.20 -0.33 11.39
CA SER A 31 3.23 -0.25 10.34
C SER A 31 4.34 0.74 10.69
N GLU A 32 4.02 1.91 11.23
CA GLU A 32 4.98 2.91 11.65
C GLU A 32 5.92 2.38 12.75
N GLY A 33 5.37 1.64 13.72
CA GLY A 33 6.16 1.00 14.77
C GLY A 33 7.20 0.02 14.21
N TYR A 34 6.81 -0.82 13.24
CA TYR A 34 7.72 -1.74 12.57
C TYR A 34 8.77 -1.02 11.71
N VAL A 35 8.37 0.03 10.97
CA VAL A 35 9.32 0.82 10.17
C VAL A 35 10.33 1.55 11.07
N ARG A 36 9.92 2.04 12.26
CA ARG A 36 10.83 2.62 13.25
C ARG A 36 11.84 1.58 13.78
N GLN A 37 11.41 0.36 14.06
CA GLN A 37 12.33 -0.72 14.43
C GLN A 37 13.33 -1.02 13.29
N ALA A 38 12.88 -0.99 12.03
CA ALA A 38 13.79 -1.11 10.88
C ALA A 38 14.80 0.06 10.83
N VAL A 39 14.40 1.29 11.16
CA VAL A 39 15.33 2.43 11.27
C VAL A 39 16.42 2.14 12.31
N ASP A 40 16.05 1.66 13.49
CA ASP A 40 17.01 1.37 14.57
C ASP A 40 18.01 0.27 14.16
N ILE A 41 17.53 -0.79 13.50
CA ILE A 41 18.39 -1.86 12.97
C ILE A 41 19.36 -1.30 11.92
N VAL A 42 18.87 -0.54 10.95
CA VAL A 42 19.73 -0.02 9.88
C VAL A 42 20.74 1.00 10.43
N GLN A 43 20.39 1.77 11.47
CA GLN A 43 21.35 2.60 12.20
C GLN A 43 22.45 1.77 12.85
N ARG A 44 22.12 0.64 13.50
CA ARG A 44 23.12 -0.27 14.05
C ARG A 44 24.02 -0.89 12.98
N VAL A 45 23.44 -1.33 11.86
CA VAL A 45 24.19 -1.83 10.70
C VAL A 45 25.15 -0.75 10.18
N ARG A 46 24.69 0.50 10.11
CA ARG A 46 25.53 1.64 9.70
C ARG A 46 26.68 1.89 10.67
N GLU A 47 26.47 1.78 11.99
CA GLU A 47 27.56 1.86 12.97
C GLU A 47 28.62 0.79 12.72
N LEU A 48 28.19 -0.46 12.49
CA LEU A 48 29.09 -1.57 12.17
C LEU A 48 29.82 -1.35 10.84
N ALA A 49 29.17 -0.76 9.84
CA ALA A 49 29.80 -0.39 8.58
C ALA A 49 30.90 0.67 8.78
N VAL A 50 30.64 1.72 9.57
CA VAL A 50 31.65 2.75 9.91
C VAL A 50 32.80 2.13 10.69
N GLN A 51 32.50 1.25 11.65
CA GLN A 51 33.53 0.53 12.41
C GLN A 51 34.37 -0.34 11.46
N GLY A 52 33.75 -1.17 10.64
CA GLY A 52 34.42 -2.10 9.73
C GLY A 52 35.23 -1.43 8.63
N ALA A 53 34.88 -0.18 8.28
CA ALA A 53 35.66 0.65 7.38
C ALA A 53 36.98 1.15 7.99
N ASN A 54 37.19 1.02 9.31
CA ASN A 54 38.48 1.34 9.93
C ASN A 54 39.45 0.16 9.74
N GLY A 55 40.53 0.37 8.98
CA GLY A 55 41.52 -0.67 8.62
C GLY A 55 42.41 -1.20 9.75
N VAL A 56 41.98 -1.12 11.01
CA VAL A 56 42.73 -1.57 12.20
C VAL A 56 42.23 -2.91 12.77
N PHE A 57 41.10 -3.42 12.27
CA PHE A 57 40.48 -4.67 12.75
C PHE A 57 41.14 -5.92 12.14
N THR A 58 41.24 -6.99 12.93
CA THR A 58 41.69 -8.29 12.43
C THR A 58 40.57 -9.02 11.69
N LYS A 59 40.92 -10.04 10.89
CA LYS A 59 39.92 -10.88 10.22
C LYS A 59 38.97 -11.58 11.20
N GLN A 60 39.45 -11.88 12.41
CA GLN A 60 38.61 -12.47 13.45
C GLN A 60 37.58 -11.45 13.96
N ASP A 61 38.01 -10.21 14.19
CA ASP A 61 37.13 -9.12 14.64
C ASP A 61 36.04 -8.82 13.61
N THR A 62 36.41 -8.70 12.33
CA THR A 62 35.42 -8.48 11.26
C THR A 62 34.48 -9.67 11.07
N GLY A 63 34.93 -10.90 11.40
CA GLY A 63 34.07 -12.07 11.43
C GLY A 63 32.99 -12.00 12.52
N TYR A 64 33.31 -11.49 13.70
CA TYR A 64 32.30 -11.26 14.75
C TYR A 64 31.32 -10.14 14.37
N MET A 65 31.82 -9.07 13.76
CA MET A 65 30.94 -8.00 13.25
C MET A 65 30.02 -8.52 12.14
N ALA A 66 30.51 -9.39 11.24
CA ALA A 66 29.70 -10.01 10.22
C ALA A 66 28.57 -10.86 10.82
N ALA A 67 28.86 -11.63 11.87
CA ALA A 67 27.84 -12.39 12.58
C ALA A 67 26.77 -11.46 13.21
N GLU A 68 27.16 -10.33 13.79
CA GLU A 68 26.20 -9.33 14.30
C GLU A 68 25.35 -8.71 13.18
N VAL A 69 25.96 -8.33 12.05
CA VAL A 69 25.24 -7.83 10.87
C VAL A 69 24.26 -8.88 10.33
N ASN A 70 24.61 -10.17 10.43
CA ASN A 70 23.74 -11.25 10.03
C ASN A 70 22.49 -11.36 10.93
N GLU A 71 22.64 -11.29 12.25
CA GLU A 71 21.50 -11.28 13.17
C GLU A 71 20.59 -10.07 12.91
N LEU A 72 21.18 -8.89 12.64
CA LEU A 72 20.44 -7.69 12.26
C LEU A 72 19.69 -7.85 10.92
N LEU A 73 20.26 -8.59 9.97
CA LEU A 73 19.59 -8.93 8.71
C LEU A 73 18.39 -9.85 8.94
N GLU A 74 18.52 -10.85 9.79
CA GLU A 74 17.41 -11.76 10.18
C GLU A 74 16.29 -10.97 10.87
N GLU A 75 16.64 -10.06 11.78
CA GLU A 75 15.67 -9.21 12.46
C GLU A 75 14.97 -8.25 11.48
N LEU A 76 15.72 -7.61 10.56
CA LEU A 76 15.15 -6.75 9.52
C LEU A 76 14.19 -7.53 8.61
N ALA A 77 14.54 -8.76 8.23
CA ALA A 77 13.69 -9.64 7.44
C ALA A 77 12.41 -10.06 8.20
N SER A 78 12.51 -10.26 9.52
CA SER A 78 11.36 -10.52 10.39
C SER A 78 10.41 -9.33 10.43
N ILE A 79 10.93 -8.11 10.60
CA ILE A 79 10.15 -6.87 10.57
C ILE A 79 9.45 -6.68 9.22
N ALA A 80 10.17 -6.93 8.12
CA ALA A 80 9.60 -6.81 6.78
C ALA A 80 8.49 -7.84 6.50
N ASN A 81 8.50 -8.95 7.24
CA ASN A 81 7.46 -9.97 7.25
C ASN A 81 6.47 -9.84 8.41
N ALA A 82 6.40 -8.67 9.07
CA ALA A 82 5.51 -8.46 10.19
C ALA A 82 4.02 -8.59 9.81
N GLN A 83 3.25 -9.13 10.76
CA GLN A 83 1.80 -9.29 10.67
C GLN A 83 1.10 -8.32 11.61
N GLY A 84 -0.09 -7.86 11.19
CA GLY A 84 -1.00 -7.13 12.05
C GLY A 84 -1.75 -8.05 13.03
N PRO A 85 -2.56 -7.48 13.94
CA PRO A 85 -3.38 -8.22 14.90
C PRO A 85 -4.41 -9.16 14.25
N ASP A 86 -4.72 -8.92 12.98
CA ASP A 86 -5.61 -9.72 12.13
C ASP A 86 -4.89 -10.90 11.44
N GLY A 87 -3.60 -11.11 11.75
CA GLY A 87 -2.76 -12.15 11.14
C GLY A 87 -2.40 -11.87 9.67
N LYS A 88 -2.66 -10.65 9.18
CA LYS A 88 -2.35 -10.25 7.81
C LYS A 88 -1.01 -9.54 7.74
N TYR A 89 -0.24 -9.84 6.70
CA TYR A 89 1.04 -9.18 6.47
C TYR A 89 0.85 -7.69 6.18
N LEU A 90 1.72 -6.87 6.76
CA LEU A 90 1.62 -5.42 6.67
C LEU A 90 2.18 -4.88 5.35
N PHE A 91 3.20 -5.55 4.80
CA PHE A 91 4.00 -5.05 3.67
C PHE A 91 3.79 -5.83 2.37
N ALA A 92 2.73 -6.64 2.27
CA ALA A 92 2.46 -7.49 1.10
C ALA A 92 1.56 -6.84 0.02
N GLY A 93 1.24 -5.55 0.14
CA GLY A 93 0.23 -4.92 -0.71
C GLY A 93 -1.14 -5.56 -0.47
N THR A 94 -1.87 -5.87 -1.54
CA THR A 94 -3.16 -6.57 -1.40
C THR A 94 -3.03 -8.08 -1.18
N GLU A 95 -1.84 -8.66 -1.37
CA GLU A 95 -1.55 -10.07 -1.09
C GLU A 95 -1.33 -10.33 0.41
N ALA A 96 -2.18 -9.76 1.27
CA ALA A 96 -1.98 -9.71 2.71
C ALA A 96 -1.99 -11.09 3.41
N GLY A 97 -2.35 -12.17 2.70
CA GLY A 97 -2.25 -13.56 3.16
C GLY A 97 -0.93 -14.26 2.81
N THR A 98 -0.09 -13.63 2.00
CA THR A 98 1.17 -14.16 1.50
C THR A 98 2.33 -13.45 2.18
N GLN A 99 3.34 -14.20 2.62
CA GLN A 99 4.55 -13.61 3.19
C GLN A 99 5.16 -12.63 2.17
N PRO A 100 5.47 -11.38 2.53
CA PRO A 100 5.93 -10.37 1.58
C PRO A 100 7.37 -10.56 1.14
N PHE A 101 8.24 -11.13 1.97
CA PHE A 101 9.64 -11.37 1.64
C PHE A 101 10.03 -12.82 1.84
N ARG A 102 10.34 -13.51 0.73
CA ARG A 102 10.90 -14.85 0.71
C ARG A 102 12.42 -14.77 0.90
N LEU A 103 12.93 -15.52 1.88
CA LEU A 103 14.36 -15.61 2.17
C LEU A 103 14.97 -16.83 1.47
N VAL A 104 16.01 -16.61 0.67
CA VAL A 104 16.82 -17.68 0.08
C VAL A 104 18.07 -17.84 0.92
N ARG A 105 18.33 -19.07 1.37
CA ARG A 105 19.50 -19.40 2.18
C ARG A 105 20.56 -20.13 1.38
N GLY A 106 21.82 -19.94 1.77
CA GLY A 106 22.96 -20.62 1.18
C GLY A 106 24.26 -20.32 1.91
N PHE A 107 25.32 -21.01 1.52
CA PHE A 107 26.62 -20.87 2.19
C PHE A 107 27.32 -19.55 1.80
N VAL A 108 27.71 -18.80 2.83
CA VAL A 108 28.58 -17.62 2.70
C VAL A 108 29.97 -17.99 3.23
N ALA A 109 31.00 -17.71 2.44
CA ALA A 109 32.38 -18.02 2.84
C ALA A 109 32.74 -17.27 4.13
N GLY A 110 33.18 -18.00 5.14
CA GLY A 110 33.54 -17.46 6.46
C GLY A 110 32.42 -17.48 7.51
N ALA A 111 31.16 -17.74 7.11
CA ALA A 111 30.02 -17.78 8.04
C ALA A 111 29.90 -19.10 8.81
N GLY A 112 30.36 -20.22 8.25
CA GLY A 112 30.32 -21.54 8.90
C GLY A 112 28.96 -22.26 8.84
N GLU A 113 27.89 -21.56 8.43
CA GLU A 113 26.53 -22.09 8.27
C GLU A 113 25.78 -21.40 7.11
N GLU A 114 24.57 -21.87 6.81
CA GLU A 114 23.72 -21.25 5.78
C GLU A 114 23.17 -19.90 6.25
N GLN A 115 23.37 -18.87 5.44
CA GLN A 115 22.92 -17.51 5.69
C GLN A 115 21.96 -17.04 4.60
N ILE A 116 21.25 -15.94 4.86
CA ILE A 116 20.42 -15.29 3.84
C ILE A 116 21.33 -14.80 2.69
N ILE A 117 21.16 -15.36 1.49
CA ILE A 117 21.88 -14.97 0.27
C ILE A 117 21.00 -14.18 -0.69
N ASP A 118 19.68 -14.23 -0.54
CA ASP A 118 18.73 -13.43 -1.31
C ASP A 118 17.43 -13.16 -0.54
N VAL A 119 16.82 -12.01 -0.82
CA VAL A 119 15.55 -11.58 -0.22
C VAL A 119 14.65 -11.09 -1.35
N GLN A 120 13.59 -11.86 -1.62
CA GLN A 120 12.73 -11.66 -2.79
C GLN A 120 11.36 -11.18 -2.35
N TYR A 121 10.90 -10.08 -2.96
CA TYR A 121 9.57 -9.57 -2.71
C TYR A 121 8.52 -10.41 -3.44
N THR A 122 7.55 -10.93 -2.71
CA THR A 122 6.48 -11.83 -3.19
C THR A 122 5.08 -11.24 -3.02
N GLY A 123 4.98 -10.00 -2.52
CA GLY A 123 3.73 -9.24 -2.48
C GLY A 123 3.41 -8.57 -3.82
N ASN A 124 2.57 -7.53 -3.78
CA ASN A 124 2.30 -6.70 -4.95
C ASN A 124 2.33 -5.20 -4.60
N ILE A 125 2.33 -4.35 -5.62
CA ILE A 125 2.28 -2.89 -5.47
C ILE A 125 0.86 -2.33 -5.34
N SER A 126 -0.15 -3.19 -5.31
CA SER A 126 -1.53 -2.75 -5.20
C SER A 126 -1.85 -2.39 -3.75
N ALA A 127 -2.71 -1.40 -3.58
CA ALA A 127 -3.18 -0.99 -2.27
C ALA A 127 -4.71 -0.91 -2.23
N ARG A 128 -5.27 -1.23 -1.07
CA ARG A 128 -6.71 -1.09 -0.81
C ARG A 128 -7.01 0.30 -0.31
N ASP A 129 -8.15 0.82 -0.74
CA ASP A 129 -8.70 2.08 -0.27
C ASP A 129 -9.86 1.85 0.69
N ALA A 130 -9.89 2.62 1.77
CA ALA A 130 -11.03 2.68 2.69
C ALA A 130 -11.66 4.07 2.61
N GLU A 131 -12.96 4.14 2.28
CA GLU A 131 -13.69 5.41 2.31
C GLU A 131 -13.83 5.88 3.78
N ILE A 132 -13.25 7.05 4.09
CA ILE A 132 -13.18 7.62 5.46
C ILE A 132 -14.07 8.86 5.62
N THR A 133 -14.49 9.48 4.51
CA THR A 133 -15.55 10.48 4.43
C THR A 133 -16.17 10.41 3.05
N GLN A 134 -17.24 11.16 2.80
CA GLN A 134 -17.87 11.21 1.49
C GLN A 134 -16.87 11.63 0.39
N GLY A 135 -16.50 10.69 -0.47
CA GLY A 135 -15.54 10.91 -1.57
C GLY A 135 -14.07 11.04 -1.15
N SER A 136 -13.72 10.74 0.11
CA SER A 136 -12.32 10.72 0.59
C SER A 136 -11.93 9.32 1.02
N TYR A 137 -10.72 8.91 0.62
CA TYR A 137 -10.22 7.56 0.85
C TYR A 137 -8.87 7.57 1.58
N ALA A 138 -8.63 6.54 2.39
CA ALA A 138 -7.34 6.24 3.00
C ALA A 138 -6.74 4.98 2.36
N VAL A 139 -5.49 5.09 1.90
CA VAL A 139 -4.74 3.98 1.27
C VAL A 139 -4.15 3.09 2.36
N LEU A 140 -4.72 1.90 2.58
CA LEU A 140 -4.44 1.04 3.72
C LEU A 140 -3.09 0.32 3.66
N ASP A 141 -2.57 0.07 2.46
CA ASP A 141 -1.43 -0.83 2.27
C ASP A 141 -0.17 -0.04 1.90
N GLN A 142 0.98 -0.56 2.35
CA GLN A 142 2.31 -0.04 2.03
C GLN A 142 3.15 -1.20 1.49
N PRO A 143 3.29 -1.31 0.17
CA PRO A 143 4.08 -2.38 -0.44
C PRO A 143 5.54 -2.38 0.05
N GLY A 144 6.03 -3.56 0.44
CA GLY A 144 7.38 -3.73 0.98
C GLY A 144 8.49 -3.37 -0.01
N ASN A 145 8.23 -3.51 -1.31
CA ASN A 145 9.14 -3.12 -2.39
C ASN A 145 9.35 -1.59 -2.49
N GLU A 146 8.53 -0.80 -1.78
CA GLU A 146 8.75 0.63 -1.57
C GLU A 146 9.33 0.94 -0.19
N VAL A 147 8.87 0.24 0.86
CA VAL A 147 9.27 0.51 2.24
C VAL A 147 10.72 0.12 2.51
N PHE A 148 11.15 -1.05 2.02
CA PHE A 148 12.47 -1.61 2.32
C PHE A 148 13.49 -1.42 1.17
N TRP A 149 13.16 -0.56 0.21
CA TRP A 149 14.03 -0.23 -0.91
C TRP A 149 14.91 0.98 -0.60
N ALA A 150 16.16 1.00 -1.06
CA ALA A 150 17.12 2.03 -0.67
C ALA A 150 17.44 3.04 -1.77
N GLU A 151 17.61 2.58 -3.01
CA GLU A 151 18.08 3.44 -4.11
C GLU A 151 17.02 3.63 -5.19
N ARG A 152 17.13 4.69 -5.99
CA ARG A 152 16.32 4.78 -7.22
C ARG A 152 16.77 3.68 -8.17
N GLN A 153 15.90 2.71 -8.41
CA GLN A 153 16.23 1.64 -9.33
C GLN A 153 16.36 2.20 -10.75
N ARG A 154 17.34 1.70 -11.50
CA ARG A 154 17.43 1.92 -12.95
C ARG A 154 17.43 0.59 -13.67
N ILE A 155 16.64 0.50 -14.72
CA ILE A 155 16.56 -0.66 -15.59
C ILE A 155 16.93 -0.21 -17.00
N PHE A 156 17.97 -0.83 -17.56
CA PHE A 156 18.44 -0.59 -18.92
C PHE A 156 17.97 -1.74 -19.81
N SER A 157 17.40 -1.38 -20.96
CA SER A 157 17.13 -2.35 -22.01
C SER A 157 18.41 -3.02 -22.46
N SER A 158 18.36 -4.33 -22.68
CA SER A 158 19.53 -5.08 -23.15
C SER A 158 19.72 -4.99 -24.66
N ARG A 159 18.74 -4.45 -25.39
CA ARG A 159 18.79 -4.23 -26.83
C ARG A 159 18.90 -2.75 -27.18
N ASP A 160 19.56 -2.48 -28.32
CA ASP A 160 19.55 -1.16 -28.97
C ASP A 160 18.11 -0.83 -29.36
N ALA A 161 17.63 0.30 -28.84
CA ALA A 161 16.27 0.76 -29.03
C ALA A 161 16.16 1.91 -30.04
N ALA A 162 17.26 2.42 -30.61
CA ALA A 162 17.25 3.63 -31.46
C ALA A 162 16.28 3.51 -32.65
N GLU A 163 16.26 2.34 -33.29
CA GLU A 163 15.37 2.05 -34.43
C GLU A 163 14.11 1.26 -34.02
N TYR A 164 13.91 1.02 -32.72
CA TYR A 164 12.77 0.25 -32.24
C TYR A 164 11.45 0.93 -32.62
N ARG A 165 10.52 0.10 -33.10
CA ARG A 165 9.16 0.49 -33.41
C ARG A 165 8.18 -0.54 -32.87
N VAL A 166 7.12 -0.03 -32.26
CA VAL A 166 5.97 -0.84 -31.85
C VAL A 166 5.28 -1.39 -33.09
N LEU A 167 5.10 -2.71 -33.16
CA LEU A 167 4.58 -3.39 -34.35
C LEU A 167 3.05 -3.50 -34.37
N GLU A 168 2.46 -3.69 -33.20
CA GLU A 168 1.03 -3.89 -33.01
C GLU A 168 0.51 -3.04 -31.84
N PRO A 169 -0.81 -2.82 -31.72
CA PRO A 169 -1.37 -2.12 -30.57
C PRO A 169 -1.02 -2.89 -29.29
N SER A 170 -0.36 -2.21 -28.35
CA SER A 170 0.14 -2.82 -27.12
C SER A 170 -0.16 -1.92 -25.93
N VAL A 171 -0.29 -2.52 -24.76
CA VAL A 171 -0.32 -1.80 -23.49
C VAL A 171 0.85 -2.32 -22.68
N ILE A 172 1.66 -1.42 -22.13
CA ILE A 172 2.63 -1.77 -21.08
C ILE A 172 2.12 -1.21 -19.75
N ARG A 173 2.52 -1.80 -18.62
CA ARG A 173 2.22 -1.24 -17.30
C ARG A 173 3.52 -0.95 -16.57
N VAL A 174 3.62 0.27 -16.05
CA VAL A 174 4.75 0.74 -15.24
C VAL A 174 4.17 1.22 -13.91
N ASP A 175 4.54 0.57 -12.82
CA ASP A 175 4.02 0.78 -11.47
C ASP A 175 2.48 0.87 -11.42
N GLY A 176 1.84 -0.08 -12.10
CA GLY A 176 0.39 -0.20 -12.18
C GLY A 176 -0.30 0.79 -13.13
N ARG A 177 0.43 1.75 -13.72
CA ARG A 177 -0.11 2.68 -14.73
C ARG A 177 -0.05 2.05 -16.12
N SER A 178 -1.21 1.92 -16.75
CA SER A 178 -1.33 1.43 -18.13
C SER A 178 -0.95 2.51 -19.14
N ILE A 179 -0.10 2.16 -20.09
CA ILE A 179 0.42 3.04 -21.13
C ILE A 179 0.11 2.42 -22.49
N GLU A 180 -0.72 3.11 -23.27
CA GLU A 180 -1.15 2.64 -24.59
C GLU A 180 -0.12 3.00 -25.68
N LEU A 181 0.34 1.98 -26.40
CA LEU A 181 1.29 2.06 -27.49
C LEU A 181 0.61 1.71 -28.80
N ARG A 182 0.92 2.47 -29.84
CA ARG A 182 0.33 2.35 -31.17
C ARG A 182 1.36 1.81 -32.16
N PRO A 183 0.93 1.05 -33.18
CA PRO A 183 1.81 0.67 -34.27
C PRO A 183 2.54 1.88 -34.86
N GLY A 184 3.86 1.75 -35.04
CA GLY A 184 4.72 2.80 -35.56
C GLY A 184 5.33 3.75 -34.51
N ASP A 185 4.88 3.71 -33.26
CA ASP A 185 5.52 4.46 -32.16
C ASP A 185 7.00 4.07 -32.08
N THR A 186 7.88 5.08 -32.09
CA THR A 186 9.32 4.91 -31.91
C THR A 186 9.67 4.77 -30.44
N VAL A 187 10.91 4.37 -30.10
CA VAL A 187 11.40 4.42 -28.71
C VAL A 187 11.19 5.80 -28.06
N HIS A 188 11.34 6.89 -28.82
CA HIS A 188 11.14 8.24 -28.30
C HIS A 188 9.67 8.51 -27.96
N ALA A 189 8.73 7.98 -28.76
CA ALA A 189 7.31 8.05 -28.45
C ALA A 189 6.97 7.20 -27.22
N VAL A 190 7.55 6.00 -27.09
CA VAL A 190 7.41 5.14 -25.90
C VAL A 190 7.94 5.86 -24.65
N ILE A 191 9.12 6.47 -24.72
CA ILE A 191 9.72 7.28 -23.65
C ILE A 191 8.78 8.42 -23.23
N ALA A 192 8.30 9.20 -24.20
CA ALA A 192 7.39 10.32 -23.93
C ALA A 192 6.11 9.83 -23.21
N LYS A 193 5.52 8.74 -23.71
CA LYS A 193 4.32 8.16 -23.11
C LYS A 193 4.54 7.60 -21.71
N ILE A 194 5.71 7.01 -21.42
CA ILE A 194 6.06 6.61 -20.06
C ILE A 194 6.15 7.83 -19.15
N ASN A 195 6.85 8.88 -19.57
CA ASN A 195 7.00 10.11 -18.78
C ASN A 195 5.67 10.85 -18.56
N ASP A 196 4.76 10.81 -19.52
CA ASP A 196 3.44 11.47 -19.45
C ASP A 196 2.38 10.63 -18.71
N SER A 197 2.70 9.37 -18.35
CA SER A 197 1.75 8.43 -17.73
C SER A 197 1.40 8.73 -16.27
N GLY A 198 2.23 9.54 -15.60
CA GLY A 198 2.16 9.74 -14.15
C GLY A 198 2.65 8.54 -13.33
N ALA A 199 3.27 7.53 -13.95
CA ALA A 199 4.04 6.52 -13.24
C ALA A 199 5.24 7.19 -12.54
N PRO A 200 5.67 6.72 -11.35
CA PRO A 200 6.80 7.27 -10.62
C PRO A 200 8.15 6.89 -11.23
N VAL A 201 8.26 6.87 -12.55
CA VAL A 201 9.46 6.53 -13.32
C VAL A 201 9.72 7.62 -14.35
N LYS A 202 11.01 7.89 -14.58
CA LYS A 202 11.50 8.68 -15.70
C LYS A 202 12.15 7.77 -16.72
N ALA A 203 11.65 7.81 -17.96
CA ALA A 203 12.23 7.13 -19.10
C ALA A 203 13.12 8.07 -19.94
N PHE A 204 14.22 7.56 -20.46
CA PHE A 204 15.09 8.25 -21.42
C PHE A 204 15.93 7.26 -22.22
N LEU A 205 16.61 7.74 -23.26
CA LEU A 205 17.53 6.94 -24.06
C LEU A 205 18.97 7.19 -23.58
N ASP A 206 19.70 6.14 -23.24
CA ASP A 206 21.14 6.24 -22.97
C ASP A 206 21.88 6.43 -24.31
N PRO A 207 22.54 7.59 -24.54
CA PRO A 207 23.21 7.86 -25.81
C PRO A 207 24.43 6.98 -26.05
N ALA A 208 24.99 6.34 -25.01
CA ALA A 208 26.16 5.49 -25.16
C ALA A 208 25.82 4.11 -25.74
N ARG A 209 24.64 3.58 -25.42
CA ARG A 209 24.20 2.22 -25.80
C ARG A 209 22.91 2.18 -26.61
N ASN A 210 22.32 3.33 -26.87
CA ASN A 210 20.97 3.46 -27.41
C ASN A 210 19.92 2.63 -26.65
N SER A 211 20.13 2.39 -25.36
CA SER A 211 19.21 1.60 -24.55
C SER A 211 18.13 2.48 -23.95
N LEU A 212 16.90 1.97 -23.90
CA LEU A 212 15.85 2.56 -23.09
C LEU A 212 16.23 2.38 -21.62
N VAL A 213 16.26 3.48 -20.88
CA VAL A 213 16.48 3.50 -19.44
C VAL A 213 15.21 3.94 -18.75
N MET A 214 14.80 3.21 -17.72
CA MET A 214 13.75 3.59 -16.78
C MET A 214 14.36 3.77 -15.40
N GLU A 215 14.19 4.95 -14.81
CA GLU A 215 14.71 5.32 -13.50
C GLU A 215 13.57 5.73 -12.56
N GLY A 216 13.52 5.14 -11.36
CA GLY A 216 12.53 5.54 -10.35
C GLY A 216 12.69 7.00 -9.93
N THR A 217 11.59 7.70 -9.74
CA THR A 217 11.58 9.10 -9.25
C THR A 217 11.82 9.20 -7.74
N PHE A 218 11.59 8.10 -7.02
CA PHE A 218 11.92 7.89 -5.60
C PHE A 218 12.46 6.46 -5.39
N PRO A 219 13.04 6.12 -4.22
CA PRO A 219 13.50 4.76 -3.93
C PRO A 219 12.35 3.74 -3.91
N HIS A 220 12.29 2.88 -4.93
CA HIS A 220 11.42 1.71 -5.00
C HIS A 220 11.92 0.73 -6.06
N GLN A 221 11.47 -0.52 -5.94
CA GLN A 221 11.57 -1.50 -7.01
C GLN A 221 10.49 -1.22 -8.07
N ILE A 222 10.92 -0.87 -9.28
CA ILE A 222 10.03 -0.59 -10.41
C ILE A 222 9.28 -1.86 -10.80
N TRP A 223 7.96 -1.73 -10.93
CA TRP A 223 7.06 -2.81 -11.30
C TRP A 223 6.70 -2.71 -12.79
N LEU A 224 7.18 -3.67 -13.59
CA LEU A 224 6.99 -3.66 -15.04
C LEU A 224 6.16 -4.86 -15.46
N GLU A 225 5.14 -4.64 -16.29
CA GLU A 225 4.33 -5.72 -16.87
C GLU A 225 4.08 -5.46 -18.35
N GLU A 226 4.00 -6.53 -19.13
CA GLU A 226 3.30 -6.49 -20.40
C GLU A 226 1.79 -6.49 -20.13
N GLY A 227 1.06 -5.64 -20.82
CA GLY A 227 -0.39 -5.61 -20.81
C GLY A 227 -0.97 -6.40 -21.98
N ARG A 228 -2.10 -5.92 -22.50
CA ARG A 228 -2.77 -6.54 -23.65
C ARG A 228 -2.08 -6.13 -24.96
N GLY A 229 -1.91 -7.09 -25.87
CA GLY A 229 -1.39 -6.85 -27.21
C GLY A 229 0.03 -7.40 -27.35
N GLY A 230 0.93 -6.59 -27.92
CA GLY A 230 2.31 -6.98 -28.15
C GLY A 230 3.22 -6.91 -26.93
N ARG A 231 4.47 -7.34 -27.11
CA ARG A 231 5.47 -7.59 -26.05
C ARG A 231 6.60 -6.57 -26.08
N VAL A 232 6.29 -5.30 -25.83
CA VAL A 232 7.23 -4.19 -26.09
C VAL A 232 8.45 -4.20 -25.17
N LEU A 233 8.26 -4.43 -23.87
CA LEU A 233 9.35 -4.50 -22.90
C LEU A 233 10.19 -5.77 -23.09
N THR A 234 9.58 -6.88 -23.48
CA THR A 234 10.31 -8.12 -23.85
C THR A 234 11.10 -7.92 -25.14
N ASP A 235 10.54 -7.25 -26.14
CA ASP A 235 11.22 -6.95 -27.40
C ASP A 235 12.42 -6.01 -27.20
N LEU A 236 12.34 -5.10 -26.23
CA LEU A 236 13.46 -4.26 -25.79
C LEU A 236 14.45 -5.02 -24.89
N GLY A 237 14.13 -6.26 -24.49
CA GLY A 237 14.97 -7.08 -23.63
C GLY A 237 15.04 -6.59 -22.19
N ILE A 238 13.99 -5.90 -21.72
CA ILE A 238 13.79 -5.51 -20.32
C ILE A 238 13.12 -6.66 -19.56
N LEU A 239 12.05 -7.22 -20.11
CA LEU A 239 11.36 -8.37 -19.53
C LEU A 239 11.78 -9.67 -20.19
N ARG A 240 11.66 -10.77 -19.46
CA ARG A 240 11.86 -12.12 -20.00
C ARG A 240 10.62 -12.58 -20.77
N ASP A 241 10.81 -13.48 -21.73
CA ASP A 241 9.70 -14.11 -22.46
C ASP A 241 9.11 -15.29 -21.65
N THR A 242 8.58 -15.01 -20.46
CA THR A 242 7.92 -15.98 -19.58
C THR A 242 6.80 -15.33 -18.78
N ASP A 243 5.83 -16.10 -18.32
CA ASP A 243 4.73 -15.64 -17.45
C ASP A 243 5.13 -15.44 -15.98
N ALA A 244 6.41 -15.19 -15.69
CA ALA A 244 6.84 -14.87 -14.34
C ALA A 244 6.16 -13.57 -13.87
N PRO A 245 5.64 -13.50 -12.63
CA PRO A 245 5.09 -12.26 -12.10
C PRO A 245 6.24 -11.27 -11.81
N PRO A 246 5.99 -9.96 -11.84
CA PRO A 246 6.95 -9.01 -11.30
C PRO A 246 7.10 -9.20 -9.78
N PRO A 247 8.28 -8.86 -9.21
CA PRO A 247 9.46 -8.32 -9.90
C PRO A 247 10.33 -9.40 -10.57
N ASP A 248 9.98 -10.68 -10.42
CA ASP A 248 10.73 -11.84 -10.93
C ASP A 248 10.68 -11.96 -12.47
N ASN A 249 10.08 -11.01 -13.19
CA ASN A 249 9.90 -11.04 -14.64
C ASN A 249 10.95 -10.23 -15.42
N VAL A 250 11.88 -9.56 -14.74
CA VAL A 250 12.96 -8.83 -15.42
C VAL A 250 13.92 -9.82 -16.09
N SER A 251 14.40 -9.49 -17.30
CA SER A 251 15.34 -10.31 -18.05
C SER A 251 16.69 -10.40 -17.33
N PRO A 252 17.34 -11.58 -17.24
CA PRO A 252 18.72 -11.70 -16.76
C PRO A 252 19.75 -10.92 -17.59
N THR A 253 19.42 -10.58 -18.84
CA THR A 253 20.26 -9.76 -19.71
C THR A 253 20.07 -8.26 -19.51
N ALA A 254 18.98 -7.84 -18.85
CA ALA A 254 18.75 -6.44 -18.54
C ALA A 254 19.76 -6.00 -17.47
N GLN A 255 20.37 -4.84 -17.67
CA GLN A 255 21.22 -4.26 -16.63
C GLN A 255 20.32 -3.53 -15.63
N ILE A 256 20.42 -3.92 -14.36
CA ILE A 256 19.69 -3.30 -13.25
C ILE A 256 20.69 -2.65 -12.30
N SER A 257 20.40 -1.44 -11.84
CA SER A 257 21.12 -0.81 -10.73
C SER A 257 20.16 -0.33 -9.66
N GLY A 258 20.69 -0.11 -8.46
CA GLY A 258 19.91 0.13 -7.26
C GLY A 258 19.64 -1.18 -6.51
N GLY A 259 19.42 -1.08 -5.21
CA GLY A 259 19.15 -2.24 -4.37
C GLY A 259 18.24 -1.95 -3.19
N SER A 260 17.87 -3.02 -2.50
CA SER A 260 17.13 -2.96 -1.25
C SER A 260 18.05 -2.73 -0.05
N LEU A 261 17.47 -2.41 1.10
CA LEU A 261 18.18 -2.43 2.37
C LEU A 261 18.79 -3.80 2.67
N PHE A 262 18.11 -4.90 2.30
CA PHE A 262 18.64 -6.24 2.47
C PHE A 262 19.92 -6.46 1.67
N ASP A 263 19.98 -5.95 0.43
CA ASP A 263 21.17 -6.06 -0.40
C ASP A 263 22.35 -5.30 0.19
N ALA A 264 22.11 -4.13 0.78
CA ALA A 264 23.13 -3.35 1.48
C ALA A 264 23.65 -4.07 2.74
N VAL A 265 22.75 -4.57 3.59
CA VAL A 265 23.11 -5.27 4.83
C VAL A 265 23.86 -6.58 4.51
N LYS A 266 23.41 -7.33 3.49
CA LYS A 266 24.11 -8.52 2.99
C LYS A 266 25.49 -8.19 2.45
N ALA A 267 25.60 -7.15 1.62
CA ALA A 267 26.88 -6.71 1.08
C ALA A 267 27.86 -6.33 2.19
N LEU A 268 27.38 -5.64 3.24
CA LEU A 268 28.19 -5.36 4.43
C LEU A 268 28.69 -6.65 5.08
N ARG A 269 27.77 -7.55 5.44
CA ARG A 269 28.10 -8.83 6.07
C ARG A 269 29.16 -9.60 5.27
N ASP A 270 28.94 -9.73 3.98
CA ASP A 270 29.82 -10.52 3.10
C ASP A 270 31.20 -9.86 2.96
N SER A 271 31.26 -8.52 2.93
CA SER A 271 32.53 -7.77 2.92
C SER A 271 33.30 -7.93 4.25
N LEU A 272 32.61 -7.95 5.38
CA LEU A 272 33.20 -8.16 6.71
C LEU A 272 33.77 -9.57 6.88
N TYR A 273 33.08 -10.61 6.38
CA TYR A 273 33.63 -11.98 6.36
C TYR A 273 34.89 -12.11 5.49
N LYS A 274 34.94 -11.36 4.38
CA LYS A 274 36.11 -11.31 3.49
C LYS A 274 37.26 -10.49 4.08
N GLY A 275 36.96 -9.52 4.96
CA GLY A 275 37.92 -8.52 5.44
C GLY A 275 38.19 -7.43 4.40
N ASP A 276 37.24 -7.15 3.50
CA ASP A 276 37.39 -6.14 2.44
C ASP A 276 36.92 -4.76 2.91
N VAL A 277 37.87 -4.00 3.45
CA VAL A 277 37.62 -2.67 4.03
C VAL A 277 37.23 -1.62 2.98
N ILE A 278 37.62 -1.81 1.70
CA ILE A 278 37.42 -0.81 0.63
C ILE A 278 35.99 -0.88 0.09
N GLU A 279 35.44 -2.09 -0.13
CA GLU A 279 34.02 -2.23 -0.50
C GLU A 279 33.08 -1.81 0.62
N THR A 280 33.49 -2.00 1.88
CA THR A 280 32.70 -1.70 3.10
C THR A 280 32.41 -0.21 3.26
N GLY A 281 33.38 0.67 2.99
CA GLY A 281 33.30 2.07 3.45
C GLY A 281 32.55 3.06 2.55
N GLY A 282 32.54 2.86 1.23
CA GLY A 282 31.99 3.88 0.31
C GLY A 282 30.58 3.57 -0.17
N ARG A 283 30.45 2.43 -0.86
CA ARG A 283 29.21 2.06 -1.55
C ARG A 283 28.12 1.65 -0.56
N VAL A 284 28.42 0.73 0.34
CA VAL A 284 27.46 0.18 1.30
C VAL A 284 26.88 1.27 2.20
N LEU A 285 27.74 2.14 2.75
CA LEU A 285 27.31 3.26 3.59
C LEU A 285 26.37 4.21 2.84
N GLY A 286 26.66 4.55 1.58
CA GLY A 286 25.77 5.37 0.76
C GLY A 286 24.38 4.75 0.57
N VAL A 287 24.31 3.43 0.35
CA VAL A 287 23.03 2.72 0.21
C VAL A 287 22.29 2.65 1.55
N LEU A 288 22.98 2.39 2.67
CA LEU A 288 22.37 2.39 4.00
C LEU A 288 21.80 3.77 4.36
N ASP A 289 22.53 4.85 4.03
CA ASP A 289 22.07 6.22 4.26
C ASP A 289 20.82 6.54 3.41
N ALA A 290 20.81 6.17 2.13
CA ALA A 290 19.64 6.34 1.26
C ALA A 290 18.43 5.53 1.76
N GLY A 291 18.67 4.31 2.23
CA GLY A 291 17.62 3.48 2.83
C GLY A 291 17.10 4.02 4.16
N LEU A 292 17.96 4.57 5.02
CA LEU A 292 17.54 5.28 6.24
C LEU A 292 16.70 6.51 5.92
N GLU A 293 17.07 7.26 4.89
CA GLU A 293 16.29 8.42 4.43
C GLU A 293 14.90 7.96 3.96
N ASN A 294 14.80 6.90 3.16
CA ASN A 294 13.53 6.35 2.72
C ASN A 294 12.67 5.86 3.90
N LEU A 295 13.24 5.07 4.83
CA LEU A 295 12.50 4.61 6.02
C LEU A 295 11.99 5.78 6.85
N ASN A 296 12.83 6.81 7.10
CA ASN A 296 12.41 8.00 7.82
C ASN A 296 11.30 8.77 7.09
N HIS A 297 11.38 8.87 5.76
CA HIS A 297 10.30 9.43 4.95
C HIS A 297 9.00 8.63 5.13
N ARG A 298 9.05 7.29 5.13
CA ARG A 298 7.88 6.44 5.39
C ARG A 298 7.30 6.62 6.79
N VAL A 299 8.14 6.74 7.82
CA VAL A 299 7.70 7.06 9.19
C VAL A 299 6.98 8.41 9.23
N ALA A 300 7.55 9.45 8.61
CA ALA A 300 6.94 10.78 8.58
C ALA A 300 5.60 10.78 7.82
N GLU A 301 5.55 10.10 6.67
CA GLU A 301 4.34 9.94 5.87
C GLU A 301 3.24 9.23 6.66
N LEU A 302 3.58 8.13 7.35
CA LEU A 302 2.66 7.39 8.20
C LEU A 302 2.14 8.23 9.35
N GLY A 303 3.02 8.93 10.08
CA GLY A 303 2.62 9.83 11.16
C GLY A 303 1.64 10.92 10.67
N ALA A 304 1.93 11.54 9.53
CA ALA A 304 1.04 12.55 8.94
C ALA A 304 -0.31 11.97 8.48
N ARG A 305 -0.35 10.71 8.05
CA ARG A 305 -1.61 10.01 7.70
C ARG A 305 -2.39 9.63 8.96
N THR A 306 -1.72 9.16 10.01
CA THR A 306 -2.32 8.85 11.32
C THR A 306 -2.99 10.08 11.94
N GLU A 307 -2.32 11.24 11.97
CA GLU A 307 -2.91 12.48 12.50
C GLU A 307 -4.13 12.95 11.71
N ARG A 308 -4.10 12.84 10.37
CA ARG A 308 -5.25 13.16 9.52
C ARG A 308 -6.45 12.25 9.80
N LEU A 309 -6.21 10.97 10.06
CA LEU A 309 -7.26 10.02 10.43
C LEU A 309 -7.80 10.29 11.83
N ALA A 310 -6.93 10.58 12.80
CA ALA A 310 -7.36 10.94 14.16
C ALA A 310 -8.26 12.18 14.16
N ALA A 311 -7.93 13.21 13.38
CA ALA A 311 -8.77 14.40 13.19
C ALA A 311 -10.11 14.06 12.51
N THR A 312 -10.09 13.19 11.49
CA THR A 312 -11.30 12.71 10.80
C THR A 312 -12.21 11.93 11.74
N ARG A 313 -11.65 11.04 12.55
CA ARG A 313 -12.37 10.26 13.56
C ARG A 313 -12.99 11.15 14.62
N SER A 314 -12.25 12.16 15.10
CA SER A 314 -12.76 13.15 16.06
C SER A 314 -13.99 13.90 15.52
N ARG A 315 -13.98 14.27 14.24
CA ARG A 315 -15.15 14.89 13.59
C ARG A 315 -16.33 13.92 13.48
N LEU A 316 -16.10 12.70 13.02
CA LEU A 316 -17.15 11.68 12.87
C LEU A 316 -17.80 11.34 14.22
N ASN A 317 -17.01 11.28 15.30
CA ASN A 317 -17.49 11.03 16.66
C ASN A 317 -18.37 12.17 17.22
N LYS A 318 -18.37 13.35 16.61
CA LYS A 318 -19.33 14.43 16.92
C LYS A 318 -20.54 14.39 15.99
N GLU A 319 -20.30 14.19 14.70
CA GLU A 319 -21.35 14.21 13.67
C GLU A 319 -22.33 13.03 13.81
N ILE A 320 -21.85 11.85 14.19
CA ILE A 320 -22.70 10.67 14.38
C ILE A 320 -23.78 10.93 15.45
N PRO A 321 -23.44 11.36 16.69
CA PRO A 321 -24.44 11.75 17.68
C PRO A 321 -25.40 12.84 17.20
N ASP A 322 -24.90 13.90 16.56
CA ASP A 322 -25.72 15.03 16.12
C ASP A 322 -26.80 14.60 15.11
N VAL A 323 -26.40 13.82 14.09
CA VAL A 323 -27.34 13.29 13.09
C VAL A 323 -28.26 12.24 13.71
N THR A 324 -27.78 11.47 14.69
CA THR A 324 -28.62 10.49 15.41
C THR A 324 -29.71 11.20 16.21
N ALA A 325 -29.41 12.35 16.82
CA ALA A 325 -30.40 13.16 17.52
C ALA A 325 -31.46 13.73 16.55
N LEU A 326 -31.06 14.20 15.36
CA LEU A 326 -31.99 14.63 14.30
C LEU A 326 -32.91 13.49 13.85
N LEU A 327 -32.37 12.28 13.70
CA LEU A 327 -33.15 11.08 13.36
C LEU A 327 -34.17 10.72 14.44
N ALA A 328 -33.78 10.81 15.72
CA ALA A 328 -34.67 10.53 16.84
C ALA A 328 -35.82 11.54 16.87
N GLY A 329 -35.54 12.84 16.74
CA GLY A 329 -36.57 13.88 16.69
C GLY A 329 -37.57 13.68 15.54
N GLU A 330 -37.10 13.34 14.35
CA GLU A 330 -37.98 13.05 13.20
C GLU A 330 -38.86 11.82 13.42
N ARG A 331 -38.31 10.77 14.06
CA ARG A 331 -39.08 9.55 14.39
C ARG A 331 -40.14 9.80 15.46
N ASP A 332 -39.82 10.58 16.48
CA ASP A 332 -40.74 10.90 17.57
C ASP A 332 -41.92 11.76 17.06
N LEU A 333 -41.66 12.69 16.12
CA LEU A 333 -42.70 13.46 15.44
C LEU A 333 -43.64 12.56 14.63
N ASP A 334 -43.10 11.66 13.79
CA ASP A 334 -43.88 10.69 13.01
C ASP A 334 -44.76 9.82 13.93
N MET A 335 -44.24 9.37 15.09
CA MET A 335 -45.02 8.60 16.07
C MET A 335 -46.13 9.41 16.73
N THR A 336 -45.86 10.68 17.06
CA THR A 336 -46.85 11.58 17.67
C THR A 336 -48.02 11.84 16.72
N GLU A 337 -47.74 12.08 15.43
CA GLU A 337 -48.75 12.24 14.39
C GLU A 337 -49.58 10.95 14.21
N ALA A 338 -48.92 9.80 14.09
CA ALA A 338 -49.61 8.51 13.95
C ALA A 338 -50.52 8.17 15.15
N ILE A 339 -50.10 8.49 16.38
CA ILE A 339 -50.93 8.34 17.58
C ILE A 339 -52.12 9.29 17.54
N THR A 340 -51.92 10.54 17.13
CA THR A 340 -52.99 11.55 17.04
C THR A 340 -54.04 11.14 16.01
N ASP A 341 -53.60 10.68 14.85
CA ASP A 341 -54.47 10.19 13.77
C ASP A 341 -55.24 8.94 14.19
N LEU A 342 -54.58 7.99 14.84
CA LEU A 342 -55.24 6.80 15.39
C LEU A 342 -56.31 7.18 16.41
N LYS A 343 -56.04 8.15 17.30
CA LYS A 343 -57.02 8.64 18.27
C LYS A 343 -58.19 9.33 17.59
N MET A 344 -57.95 10.12 16.55
CA MET A 344 -59.02 10.72 15.75
C MET A 344 -59.87 9.67 15.04
N LEU A 345 -59.25 8.60 14.51
CA LEU A 345 -59.95 7.46 13.91
C LEU A 345 -60.80 6.69 14.94
N GLU A 346 -60.27 6.45 16.14
CA GLU A 346 -61.03 5.84 17.23
C GLU A 346 -62.23 6.71 17.64
N TYR A 347 -62.04 8.02 17.74
CA TYR A 347 -63.08 8.97 18.13
C TYR A 347 -64.18 9.05 17.08
N THR A 348 -63.80 9.16 15.80
CA THR A 348 -64.75 9.18 14.68
C THR A 348 -65.50 7.86 14.58
N HIS A 349 -64.82 6.72 14.72
CA HIS A 349 -65.46 5.40 14.76
C HIS A 349 -66.48 5.29 15.92
N GLN A 350 -66.13 5.74 17.13
CA GLN A 350 -67.08 5.77 18.25
C GLN A 350 -68.27 6.70 17.99
N ALA A 351 -68.03 7.89 17.44
CA ALA A 351 -69.10 8.82 17.09
C ALA A 351 -70.02 8.26 16.00
N SER A 352 -69.47 7.57 14.99
CA SER A 352 -70.23 6.86 13.97
C SER A 352 -71.07 5.74 14.58
N LEU A 353 -70.54 4.96 15.51
CA LEU A 353 -71.31 3.93 16.23
C LEU A 353 -72.45 4.53 17.07
N GLN A 354 -72.20 5.63 17.79
CA GLN A 354 -73.24 6.34 18.54
C GLN A 354 -74.33 6.92 17.62
N THR A 355 -73.92 7.48 16.49
CA THR A 355 -74.83 8.03 15.49
C THR A 355 -75.64 6.93 14.82
N ALA A 356 -75.01 5.79 14.48
CA ALA A 356 -75.70 4.59 13.99
C ALA A 356 -76.68 4.04 15.04
N GLY A 357 -76.31 4.02 16.32
CA GLY A 357 -77.21 3.65 17.42
C GLY A 357 -78.39 4.61 17.63
N ARG A 358 -78.28 5.87 17.21
CA ARG A 358 -79.38 6.86 17.21
C ARG A 358 -80.22 6.81 15.93
N LEU A 359 -79.63 6.42 14.80
CA LEU A 359 -80.30 6.31 13.49
C LEU A 359 -80.97 4.96 13.27
N LEU A 360 -80.55 3.91 13.98
CA LEU A 360 -81.34 2.69 14.14
C LEU A 360 -82.63 3.11 14.86
N PRO A 361 -83.78 3.14 14.18
CA PRO A 361 -84.99 3.64 14.79
C PRO A 361 -85.34 2.77 16.00
N LYS A 362 -85.73 3.43 17.10
CA LYS A 362 -86.59 2.78 18.08
C LYS A 362 -87.74 2.14 17.28
N THR A 363 -87.89 0.84 17.42
CA THR A 363 -88.93 0.08 16.71
C THR A 363 -90.30 0.71 16.96
N LEU A 364 -91.21 0.52 16.01
CA LEU A 364 -92.59 1.05 15.91
C LEU A 364 -93.48 0.93 17.19
N LEU A 365 -92.96 0.35 18.27
CA LEU A 365 -93.62 0.20 19.58
C LEU A 365 -93.67 1.49 20.42
N ASP A 366 -92.84 2.52 20.15
CA ASP A 366 -92.86 3.78 20.92
C ASP A 366 -93.88 4.83 20.38
N PHE A 367 -94.52 4.57 19.23
CA PHE A 367 -95.52 5.46 18.63
C PHE A 367 -96.98 5.04 18.94
N LEU A 368 -97.18 4.02 19.77
CA LEU A 368 -98.49 3.58 20.27
C LEU A 368 -98.61 3.87 21.78
N ARG A 369 -98.82 5.14 22.13
CA ARG A 369 -99.43 5.53 23.40
C ARG A 369 -100.62 6.43 23.15
#